data_AF-A0A7S1K7V8-F1
#
_entry.id   AF-A0A7S1K7V8-F1
#
_cell.length_a   1.000
_cell.length_b   1.000
_cell.length_c   1.000
_cell.angle_alpha   90.00
_cell.angle_beta   90.00
_cell.angle_gamma   90.00
#
_symmetry.space_group_name_H-M   'P 1'
#
loop_
_entity.id
_entity.type
_entity.pdbx_description
1 polymer ?
#
loop_
_entity_poly.entity_id
_entity_poly.type
_entity_poly.pdbx_seq_one_letter_code
_entity_poly.pdbx_strand_id
1 'polypeptide(L)'
;MMADRKTSLTLPQSRFKFREQFFKSRLCPWHAKGECRFMNHPSQCRFAHGIHDLREGPDLNFTSLCRTVKEGTTCPRGPLCPFAHSESELRATGLFRKTKVCPQWIRGQCKFSSTECRHAHGNAELSPSERAAEAAR
;
A
#
# COMPACT_ATOMS: atom_id res chain seq x y z
N MET A 1 22.33 34.94 14.59
CA MET A 1 22.55 34.22 13.33
C MET A 1 22.33 32.73 13.60
N MET A 2 21.41 32.14 12.82
CA MET A 2 21.16 30.71 12.61
C MET A 2 20.64 29.88 13.80
N ALA A 3 19.32 29.64 13.79
CA ALA A 3 18.65 28.61 14.58
C ALA A 3 18.64 27.28 13.79
N ASP A 4 19.23 26.25 14.38
CA ASP A 4 19.22 24.87 13.87
C ASP A 4 17.81 24.26 13.85
N ARG A 5 17.21 24.18 12.65
CA ARG A 5 15.97 23.44 12.41
C ARG A 5 16.27 21.96 12.17
N LYS A 6 16.54 21.22 13.25
CA LYS A 6 16.43 19.75 13.23
C LYS A 6 14.95 19.36 13.31
N THR A 7 14.22 19.47 12.20
CA THR A 7 12.89 18.86 12.08
C THR A 7 13.08 17.39 11.73
N SER A 8 13.07 16.52 12.74
CA SER A 8 12.99 15.07 12.57
C SER A 8 11.67 14.72 11.86
N LEU A 9 11.73 14.41 10.57
CA LEU A 9 10.58 14.00 9.77
C LEU A 9 10.29 12.51 10.00
N THR A 10 9.82 12.14 11.19
CA THR A 10 9.23 10.81 11.40
C THR A 10 7.82 10.82 10.81
N LEU A 11 7.67 10.38 9.54
CA LEU A 11 6.34 10.15 8.97
C LEU A 11 5.62 9.07 9.81
N PRO A 12 4.29 9.15 9.96
CA PRO A 12 3.54 8.05 10.57
C PRO A 12 3.83 6.74 9.81
N GLN A 13 3.97 5.61 10.53
CA GLN A 13 4.28 4.29 9.95
C GLN A 13 3.43 3.93 8.73
N SER A 14 2.16 4.38 8.70
CA SER A 14 1.25 4.18 7.56
C SER A 14 1.70 4.87 6.26
N ARG A 15 2.30 6.07 6.36
CA ARG A 15 2.80 6.82 5.19
C ARG A 15 4.12 6.25 4.65
N PHE A 16 4.94 5.62 5.50
CA PHE A 16 6.13 4.89 5.06
C PHE A 16 5.75 3.62 4.28
N LYS A 17 4.85 2.79 4.82
CA LYS A 17 4.35 1.59 4.12
C LYS A 17 3.68 1.91 2.78
N PHE A 18 2.88 2.99 2.75
CA PHE A 18 2.27 3.48 1.50
C PHE A 18 3.31 3.88 0.46
N ARG A 19 4.47 4.35 0.92
CA ARG A 19 5.54 4.79 0.06
C ARG A 19 6.37 3.60 -0.45
N GLU A 20 6.60 2.58 0.36
CA GLU A 20 7.38 1.40 -0.03
C GLU A 20 6.77 0.59 -1.18
N GLN A 21 5.43 0.53 -1.28
CA GLN A 21 4.78 -0.20 -2.38
C GLN A 21 5.15 0.34 -3.78
N PHE A 22 5.63 1.59 -3.88
CA PHE A 22 6.04 2.20 -5.15
C PHE A 22 7.56 2.26 -5.33
N PHE A 23 8.30 1.49 -4.54
CA PHE A 23 9.76 1.46 -4.66
C PHE A 23 10.14 0.90 -6.04
N LYS A 24 10.89 1.71 -6.79
CA LYS A 24 11.37 1.43 -8.13
C LYS A 24 10.27 1.11 -9.15
N SER A 25 9.05 1.59 -8.93
CA SER A 25 7.94 1.42 -9.90
C SER A 25 7.97 2.40 -11.07
N ARG A 26 8.91 3.36 -11.07
CA ARG A 26 9.10 4.37 -12.11
C ARG A 26 10.58 4.64 -12.31
N LEU A 27 10.96 4.99 -13.54
CA LEU A 27 12.33 5.39 -13.88
C LEU A 27 12.74 6.69 -13.19
N CYS A 28 14.01 6.77 -12.80
CA CYS A 28 14.61 7.92 -12.15
C CYS A 28 14.90 9.02 -13.19
N PRO A 29 14.20 10.16 -13.16
CA PRO A 29 14.40 11.20 -14.16
C PRO A 29 15.78 11.89 -14.02
N TRP A 30 16.43 11.80 -12.86
CA TRP A 30 17.76 12.35 -12.62
C TRP A 30 18.89 11.39 -13.01
N HIS A 31 18.66 10.08 -12.95
CA HIS A 31 19.67 9.10 -13.39
C HIS A 31 19.91 9.22 -14.89
N ALA A 32 18.83 9.38 -15.67
CA ALA A 32 18.92 9.62 -17.11
C ALA A 32 19.72 10.89 -17.48
N LYS A 33 19.83 11.85 -16.55
CA LYS A 33 20.57 13.11 -16.73
C LYS A 33 21.99 13.08 -16.14
N GLY A 34 22.38 12.02 -15.44
CA GLY A 34 23.64 11.99 -14.70
C GLY A 34 23.64 12.77 -13.38
N GLU A 35 22.47 13.20 -12.88
CA GLU A 35 22.33 14.09 -11.71
C GLU A 35 21.68 13.39 -10.50
N CYS A 36 21.56 12.07 -10.53
CA CYS A 36 20.96 11.35 -9.41
C CYS A 36 21.85 11.44 -8.17
N ARG A 37 21.30 11.91 -7.05
CA ARG A 37 21.98 11.94 -5.74
C ARG A 37 22.50 10.56 -5.28
N PHE A 38 21.90 9.48 -5.79
CA PHE A 38 22.24 8.10 -5.45
C PHE A 38 23.05 7.39 -6.55
N MET A 39 23.78 8.14 -7.38
CA MET A 39 24.57 7.57 -8.49
C MET A 39 25.49 6.44 -8.03
N ASN A 40 26.21 6.64 -6.93
CA ASN A 40 27.16 5.68 -6.37
C ASN A 40 26.49 4.60 -5.49
N HIS A 41 25.18 4.74 -5.21
CA HIS A 41 24.39 3.82 -4.40
C HIS A 41 23.00 3.59 -5.02
N PRO A 42 22.91 3.00 -6.22
CA PRO A 42 21.66 2.88 -6.99
C PRO A 42 20.59 2.03 -6.28
N SER A 43 20.99 1.17 -5.33
CA SER A 43 20.07 0.42 -4.48
C SER A 43 19.28 1.29 -3.50
N GLN A 44 19.81 2.47 -3.13
CA GLN A 44 19.15 3.43 -2.24
C GLN A 44 18.24 4.40 -2.99
N CYS A 45 18.37 4.50 -4.32
CA CYS A 45 17.44 5.29 -5.10
C CYS A 45 16.06 4.63 -5.09
N ARG A 46 15.04 5.43 -4.78
CA ARG A 46 13.64 5.01 -4.80
C ARG A 46 13.10 4.79 -6.21
N PHE A 47 13.74 5.37 -7.22
CA PHE A 47 13.35 5.24 -8.61
C PHE A 47 14.31 4.32 -9.33
N ALA A 48 13.83 3.63 -10.35
CA ALA A 48 14.62 2.68 -11.12
C ALA A 48 15.66 3.41 -11.98
N HIS A 49 16.91 2.96 -11.95
CA HIS A 49 18.00 3.52 -12.77
C HIS A 49 18.05 2.94 -14.19
N GLY A 50 17.15 2.03 -14.52
CA GLY A 50 16.97 1.48 -15.85
C GLY A 50 15.83 0.47 -15.85
N ILE A 51 15.53 -0.11 -17.03
CA ILE A 51 14.47 -1.11 -17.16
C ILE A 51 14.78 -2.35 -16.30
N HIS A 52 16.06 -2.73 -16.19
CA HIS A 52 16.51 -3.84 -15.34
C HIS A 52 16.28 -3.61 -13.83
N ASP A 53 16.11 -2.34 -13.43
CA ASP A 53 15.87 -1.93 -12.04
C ASP A 53 14.40 -1.56 -11.80
N LEU A 54 13.58 -1.56 -12.85
CA LEU A 54 12.17 -1.20 -12.82
C LEU A 54 11.35 -2.38 -12.29
N ARG A 55 10.58 -2.12 -11.24
CA ARG A 55 9.68 -3.09 -10.63
C ARG A 55 8.26 -2.80 -11.07
N GLU A 56 7.44 -3.84 -11.17
CA GLU A 56 6.01 -3.66 -11.40
C GLU A 56 5.39 -2.90 -10.22
N GLY A 57 4.60 -1.88 -10.52
CA GLY A 57 3.83 -1.16 -9.52
C GLY A 57 2.70 -2.03 -8.95
N PRO A 58 2.20 -1.73 -7.76
CA PRO A 58 1.06 -2.43 -7.20
C PRO A 58 -0.19 -2.13 -8.03
N ASP A 59 -1.03 -3.15 -8.25
CA ASP A 59 -2.36 -2.95 -8.81
C ASP A 59 -3.24 -2.17 -7.82
N LEU A 60 -3.62 -0.95 -8.21
CA LEU A 60 -4.46 -0.08 -7.39
C LEU A 60 -5.95 -0.17 -7.76
N ASN A 61 -6.32 -1.02 -8.73
CA ASN A 61 -7.72 -1.19 -9.10
C ASN A 61 -8.54 -1.74 -7.94
N PHE A 62 -9.71 -1.13 -7.76
CA PHE A 62 -10.69 -1.49 -6.72
C PHE A 62 -10.13 -1.37 -5.29
N THR A 63 -9.11 -0.55 -5.05
CA THR A 63 -8.53 -0.39 -3.69
C THR A 63 -9.27 0.60 -2.80
N SER A 64 -10.22 1.34 -3.37
CA SER A 64 -11.16 2.20 -2.66
C SER A 64 -12.53 2.14 -3.30
N LEU A 65 -13.57 2.35 -2.50
CA LEU A 65 -14.95 2.44 -2.99
C LEU A 65 -15.10 3.61 -3.95
N CYS A 66 -15.87 3.40 -5.01
CA CYS A 66 -16.27 4.42 -5.93
C CYS A 66 -17.11 5.46 -5.20
N ARG A 67 -16.71 6.72 -5.31
CA ARG A 67 -17.37 7.83 -4.63
C ARG A 67 -18.85 7.92 -4.99
N THR A 68 -19.18 7.88 -6.28
CA THR A 68 -20.57 8.05 -6.76
C THR A 68 -21.47 6.93 -6.25
N VAL A 69 -21.02 5.68 -6.32
CA VAL A 69 -21.78 4.52 -5.84
C VAL A 69 -21.93 4.56 -4.33
N LYS A 70 -20.87 4.96 -3.61
CA LYS A 70 -20.93 5.17 -2.16
C LYS A 70 -21.94 6.26 -1.77
N GLU A 71 -22.10 7.28 -2.60
CA GLU A 71 -23.09 8.35 -2.44
C GLU A 71 -24.50 7.95 -2.92
N GLY A 72 -24.67 6.70 -3.40
CA GLY A 72 -25.97 6.17 -3.85
C GLY A 72 -26.33 6.53 -5.30
N THR A 73 -25.38 7.04 -6.07
CA THR A 73 -25.59 7.44 -7.47
C THR A 73 -24.94 6.46 -8.46
N THR A 74 -25.54 6.32 -9.64
CA THR A 74 -24.99 5.48 -10.72
C THR A 74 -23.65 6.03 -11.19
N CYS A 75 -22.63 5.17 -11.25
CA CYS A 75 -21.31 5.58 -11.74
C CYS A 75 -21.32 5.76 -13.26
N PRO A 76 -20.92 6.92 -13.81
CA PRO A 76 -20.88 7.16 -15.26
C PRO A 76 -19.84 6.31 -15.99
N ARG A 77 -18.85 5.76 -15.27
CA ARG A 77 -17.82 4.88 -15.83
C ARG A 77 -18.25 3.41 -15.91
N GLY A 78 -19.38 3.06 -15.28
CA GLY A 78 -19.91 1.69 -15.28
C GLY A 78 -18.83 0.64 -14.95
N PRO A 79 -18.71 -0.44 -15.73
CA PRO A 79 -17.77 -1.53 -15.47
C PRO A 79 -16.29 -1.16 -15.69
N LEU A 80 -16.00 -0.03 -16.34
CA LEU A 80 -14.63 0.45 -16.55
C LEU A 80 -14.13 1.33 -15.39
N CYS A 81 -14.92 1.45 -14.31
CA CYS A 81 -14.52 2.21 -13.14
C CYS A 81 -13.37 1.48 -12.41
N PRO A 82 -12.20 2.11 -12.18
CA PRO A 82 -11.09 1.50 -11.44
C PRO A 82 -11.33 1.45 -9.92
N PHE A 83 -12.54 1.77 -9.46
CA PHE A 83 -12.92 1.83 -8.05
C PHE A 83 -14.04 0.82 -7.77
N ALA A 84 -14.06 0.27 -6.56
CA ALA A 84 -15.02 -0.77 -6.18
C ALA A 84 -16.44 -0.21 -6.08
N HIS A 85 -17.42 -0.85 -6.73
CA HIS A 85 -18.85 -0.54 -6.61
C HIS A 85 -19.53 -1.33 -5.49
N SER A 86 -18.84 -2.28 -4.88
CA SER A 86 -19.29 -3.02 -3.70
C SER A 86 -18.14 -3.34 -2.75
N GLU A 87 -18.45 -3.73 -1.51
CA GLU A 87 -17.43 -4.22 -0.57
C GLU A 87 -16.77 -5.51 -1.06
N SER A 88 -17.49 -6.34 -1.83
CA SER A 88 -16.97 -7.57 -2.41
C SER A 88 -15.91 -7.31 -3.49
N GLU A 89 -16.01 -6.19 -4.21
CA GLU A 89 -15.00 -5.77 -5.18
C GLU A 89 -13.81 -5.06 -4.52
N LEU A 90 -13.94 -4.62 -3.26
CA LEU A 90 -12.92 -3.83 -2.60
C LEU A 90 -11.69 -4.67 -2.25
N ARG A 91 -10.56 -4.36 -2.89
CA ARG A 91 -9.28 -5.06 -2.72
C ARG A 91 -8.36 -4.27 -1.79
N ALA A 92 -7.48 -4.99 -1.10
CA ALA A 92 -6.32 -4.39 -0.44
C ALA A 92 -5.08 -4.73 -1.25
N THR A 93 -4.18 -3.75 -1.45
CA THR A 93 -2.85 -4.05 -1.99
C THR A 93 -2.11 -4.99 -1.05
N GLY A 94 -1.15 -5.76 -1.57
CA GLY A 94 -0.48 -6.84 -0.82
C GLY A 94 0.05 -6.41 0.55
N LEU A 95 0.61 -5.20 0.66
CA LEU A 95 1.14 -4.66 1.92
C LEU A 95 0.05 -4.25 2.95
N PHE A 96 -1.20 -4.10 2.52
CA PHE A 96 -2.32 -3.64 3.36
C PHE A 96 -3.39 -4.71 3.59
N ARG A 97 -3.21 -5.91 3.04
CA ARG A 97 -4.06 -7.07 3.30
C ARG A 97 -3.61 -7.75 4.59
N LYS A 98 -4.57 -8.25 5.37
CA LYS A 98 -4.32 -8.98 6.62
C LYS A 98 -3.42 -8.23 7.61
N THR A 99 -3.52 -6.91 7.69
CA THR A 99 -2.68 -6.10 8.59
C THR A 99 -3.19 -6.03 10.02
N LYS A 100 -4.46 -6.38 10.24
CA LYS A 100 -5.10 -6.42 11.55
C LYS A 100 -6.00 -7.64 11.63
N VAL A 101 -6.16 -8.18 12.83
CA VAL A 101 -7.14 -9.24 13.10
C VAL A 101 -8.55 -8.70 12.87
N CYS A 102 -9.41 -9.50 12.24
CA CYS A 102 -10.78 -9.16 11.92
C CYS A 102 -11.62 -9.08 13.20
N PRO A 103 -12.20 -7.92 13.56
CA PRO A 103 -13.01 -7.81 14.77
C PRO A 103 -14.26 -8.69 14.73
N GLN A 104 -14.84 -8.89 13.54
CA GLN A 104 -16.01 -9.75 13.35
C GLN A 104 -15.66 -11.24 13.47
N TRP A 105 -14.45 -11.64 13.06
CA TRP A 105 -13.97 -13.01 13.26
C TRP A 105 -13.85 -13.35 14.74
N ILE A 106 -13.25 -12.45 15.53
CA ILE A 106 -13.11 -12.63 16.99
C ILE A 106 -14.49 -12.82 17.65
N ARG A 107 -15.53 -12.16 17.11
CA ARG A 107 -16.92 -12.28 17.59
C ARG A 107 -17.68 -13.48 17.03
N GLY A 108 -17.08 -14.27 16.12
CA GLY A 108 -17.75 -15.37 15.43
C GLY A 108 -18.79 -14.93 14.38
N GLN A 109 -18.74 -13.68 13.92
CA GLN A 109 -19.74 -13.05 13.04
C GLN A 109 -19.18 -12.65 11.66
N CYS A 110 -17.94 -13.04 11.35
CA CYS A 110 -17.38 -12.75 10.03
C CYS A 110 -18.10 -13.57 8.96
N LYS A 111 -18.66 -12.90 7.96
CA LYS A 111 -19.37 -13.53 6.83
C LYS A 111 -18.45 -13.97 5.69
N PHE A 112 -17.19 -13.56 5.72
CA PHE A 112 -16.21 -13.86 4.67
C PHE A 112 -15.37 -15.07 5.03
N SER A 113 -14.94 -15.86 4.04
CA SER A 113 -13.96 -16.92 4.27
C SER A 113 -12.60 -16.32 4.67
N SER A 114 -11.72 -17.16 5.22
CA SER A 114 -10.32 -16.81 5.51
C SER A 114 -9.62 -16.19 4.30
N THR A 115 -9.83 -16.74 3.11
CA THR A 115 -9.21 -16.23 1.88
C THR A 115 -9.82 -14.93 1.39
N GLU A 116 -11.12 -14.69 1.61
CA GLU A 116 -11.81 -13.49 1.10
C GLU A 116 -11.72 -12.30 2.06
N CYS A 117 -11.71 -12.55 3.37
CA CYS A 117 -11.67 -11.46 4.34
C CYS A 117 -10.39 -10.64 4.20
N ARG A 118 -10.53 -9.31 4.05
CA ARG A 118 -9.38 -8.39 4.03
C ARG A 118 -8.56 -8.44 5.32
N HIS A 119 -9.20 -8.75 6.44
CA HIS A 119 -8.60 -8.79 7.77
C HIS A 119 -8.21 -10.23 8.16
N ALA A 120 -7.26 -10.37 9.07
CA ALA A 120 -6.73 -11.67 9.49
C ALA A 120 -7.69 -12.40 10.42
N HIS A 121 -8.00 -13.67 10.15
CA HIS A 121 -8.73 -14.55 11.06
C HIS A 121 -7.76 -15.16 12.07
N GLY A 122 -7.23 -14.32 12.97
CA GLY A 122 -6.21 -14.67 13.95
C GLY A 122 -4.79 -14.31 13.51
N ASN A 123 -3.82 -14.47 14.41
CA ASN A 123 -2.43 -14.02 14.22
C ASN A 123 -1.69 -14.79 13.14
N ALA A 124 -2.05 -16.06 12.90
CA ALA A 124 -1.45 -16.87 11.84
C ALA A 124 -1.66 -16.25 10.45
N GLU A 125 -2.79 -15.58 10.23
CA GLU A 125 -3.12 -14.95 8.96
C GLU A 125 -2.60 -13.53 8.81
N LEU A 126 -2.04 -12.92 9.87
CA LEU A 126 -1.48 -11.58 9.76
C LEU A 126 -0.36 -11.55 8.70
N SER A 127 -0.24 -10.44 7.98
CA SER A 127 0.84 -10.26 7.00
C SER A 127 2.21 -10.44 7.66
N PRO A 128 3.26 -10.87 6.93
CA PRO A 128 4.57 -11.16 7.52
C PRO A 128 5.14 -10.00 8.35
N SER A 129 4.97 -8.77 7.88
CA SER A 129 5.40 -7.56 8.60
C SER A 129 4.66 -7.34 9.92
N GLU A 130 3.37 -7.66 9.97
CA GLU A 130 2.58 -7.51 11.20
C GLU A 130 2.78 -8.66 12.17
N ARG A 131 2.97 -9.90 11.69
CA ARG A 131 3.35 -11.03 12.55
C ARG A 131 4.69 -10.79 13.23
N ALA A 132 5.67 -10.30 12.48
CA ALA A 132 6.97 -9.93 13.04
C ALA A 132 6.84 -8.80 14.07
N ALA A 133 6.00 -7.79 13.81
CA ALA A 133 5.74 -6.71 14.75
C ALA A 133 5.00 -7.17 16.02
N GLU A 134 4.08 -8.13 15.89
CA GLU A 134 3.34 -8.70 17.03
C GLU A 134 4.25 -9.58 17.91
N ALA A 135 5.13 -10.39 17.29
CA ALA A 135 6.08 -11.24 18.02
C ALA A 135 7.16 -10.46 18.78
N ALA A 136 7.37 -9.18 18.44
CA ALA A 136 8.32 -8.28 19.09
C ALA A 136 7.71 -7.47 20.25
N ARG A 137 6.43 -7.69 20.59
CA ARG A 137 5.73 -7.06 21.72
C ARG A 137 5.80 -7.94 22.95
#